data_AF-A0A534IPK1-F1
#
_entry.id   AF-A0A534IPK1-F1
#
_cell.length_a   1.000
_cell.length_b   1.000
_cell.length_c   1.000
_cell.angle_alpha   90.00
_cell.angle_beta   90.00
_cell.angle_gamma   90.00
#
_symmetry.space_group_name_H-M   'P 1'
#
loop_
_entity.id
_entity.type
_entity.pdbx_description
1 polymer ?
#
loop_
_entity_poly.entity_id
_entity_poly.type
_entity_poly.pdbx_seq_one_letter_code
_entity_poly.pdbx_strand_id
1 'polypeptide(L)'
;MRTRRSPTHTGPSGSIAVLLAMAVLAFIALSLAPSTSAALAPLQGLAAQMSVDQPYAAPGDAVTFTIDVTKIPRDATTLTVNDSLPVGLRFDSSSEPTACARAGTVWSCNPSGVTNVSIAIHSRVEPGARGKDLVNHATINSSVGDRGAEPEEAGGAPQSVEVQAIVQIIASDITIRLRAAQVAATPGQPLNYRIDLLNGGVGPAVNATIVATLPQGGQSDSVSPRPTKVDGQRLEWFVDAIPVGSYTFLFNASFRPEESVPSILASASVTYVDSNGVSPQREETAITLPVVAIQPPGGSLSAETIESLGTIAMMFAATGGGLALVQRFVLSPRTPRLRIDQMFLLHRSGLVMNHFAARHMGAGDPDIQGAMLTAVQSYLENSVDASAGPLQQIGFGARDIIFANGGNAILAAVIRKGDPAVFFATAPGFLRTIEDRNGPALDNWDGMSEKLDGIDGAFRSFTKDLLAHRG
;
A
#
# COMPACT_ATOMS: atom_id res chain seq x y z
N MET A 1 -50.15 67.16 37.12
CA MET A 1 -50.21 65.73 37.49
C MET A 1 -50.15 64.90 36.22
N ARG A 2 -49.22 63.91 36.15
CA ARG A 2 -49.06 62.85 35.12
C ARG A 2 -48.72 63.31 33.68
N THR A 3 -47.86 62.69 32.88
CA THR A 3 -46.81 61.64 32.95
C THR A 3 -46.10 61.70 31.59
N ARG A 4 -44.77 61.59 31.54
CA ARG A 4 -43.96 61.47 30.31
C ARG A 4 -44.22 60.11 29.62
N ARG A 5 -44.27 60.08 28.28
CA ARG A 5 -43.95 58.91 27.45
C ARG A 5 -43.11 59.33 26.23
N SER A 6 -42.06 58.54 25.97
CA SER A 6 -41.13 58.61 24.84
C SER A 6 -41.71 57.96 23.56
N PRO A 7 -41.09 58.17 22.38
CA PRO A 7 -41.63 57.74 21.09
C PRO A 7 -41.09 56.38 20.62
N THR A 8 -41.88 55.68 19.80
CA THR A 8 -41.48 54.45 19.09
C THR A 8 -41.59 54.64 17.58
N HIS A 9 -40.45 54.52 16.92
CA HIS A 9 -40.15 53.68 15.74
C HIS A 9 -41.10 53.65 14.52
N THR A 10 -40.60 54.15 13.38
CA THR A 10 -40.74 53.65 11.98
C THR A 10 -39.64 54.40 11.18
N GLY A 11 -38.65 53.83 10.48
CA GLY A 11 -38.56 52.67 9.58
C GLY A 11 -38.35 53.22 8.14
N PRO A 12 -37.13 53.22 7.55
CA PRO A 12 -36.89 53.87 6.26
C PRO A 12 -37.08 52.93 5.04
N SER A 13 -37.92 53.41 4.10
CA SER A 13 -37.73 53.48 2.64
C SER A 13 -37.23 52.24 1.85
N GLY A 14 -38.18 51.37 1.52
CA GLY A 14 -38.61 50.88 0.19
C GLY A 14 -37.78 50.88 -1.10
N SER A 15 -36.57 51.43 -1.21
CA SER A 15 -35.91 51.61 -2.53
C SER A 15 -34.60 50.85 -2.74
N ILE A 16 -34.08 50.17 -1.71
CA ILE A 16 -32.85 49.36 -1.83
C ILE A 16 -33.17 47.86 -1.97
N ALA A 17 -34.35 47.42 -1.50
CA ALA A 17 -34.77 46.02 -1.59
C ALA A 17 -35.12 45.59 -3.04
N VAL A 18 -35.57 46.51 -3.89
CA VAL A 18 -35.99 46.19 -5.27
C VAL A 18 -34.79 45.98 -6.21
N LEU A 19 -33.67 46.68 -5.96
CA LEU A 19 -32.45 46.54 -6.76
C LEU A 19 -31.64 45.27 -6.42
N LEU A 20 -31.66 44.82 -5.15
CA LEU A 20 -31.05 43.53 -4.79
C LEU A 20 -31.89 42.32 -5.26
N ALA A 21 -33.22 42.43 -5.30
CA ALA A 21 -34.08 41.35 -5.78
C ALA A 21 -33.91 41.08 -7.29
N MET A 22 -33.66 42.11 -8.11
CA MET A 22 -33.42 41.96 -9.56
C MET A 22 -32.03 41.40 -9.89
N ALA A 23 -31.01 41.69 -9.07
CA ALA A 23 -29.67 41.13 -9.26
C ALA A 23 -29.59 39.63 -8.87
N VAL A 24 -30.37 39.22 -7.86
CA VAL A 24 -30.46 37.81 -7.46
C VAL A 24 -31.32 36.98 -8.44
N LEU A 25 -32.36 37.57 -9.05
CA LEU A 25 -33.11 36.89 -10.11
C LEU A 25 -32.32 36.75 -11.43
N ALA A 26 -31.46 37.70 -11.78
CA ALA A 26 -30.60 37.61 -12.97
C ALA A 26 -29.48 36.58 -12.79
N PHE A 27 -28.98 36.36 -11.57
CA PHE A 27 -27.98 35.32 -11.28
C PHE A 27 -28.58 33.91 -11.15
N ILE A 28 -29.83 33.79 -10.67
CA ILE A 28 -30.54 32.50 -10.59
C ILE A 28 -31.10 32.08 -11.96
N ALA A 29 -31.38 33.02 -12.87
CA ALA A 29 -31.76 32.72 -14.25
C ALA A 29 -30.56 32.35 -15.15
N LEU A 30 -29.32 32.65 -14.74
CA LEU A 30 -28.10 32.28 -15.49
C LEU A 30 -27.49 30.94 -15.03
N SER A 31 -27.99 30.35 -13.94
CA SER A 31 -27.58 29.02 -13.45
C SER A 31 -28.58 27.90 -13.79
N LEU A 32 -29.65 28.22 -14.52
CA LEU A 32 -30.68 27.28 -14.98
C LEU A 32 -30.98 27.47 -16.47
N ALA A 33 -29.99 27.87 -17.27
CA ALA A 33 -30.01 27.42 -18.65
C ALA A 33 -29.95 25.89 -18.57
N PRO A 34 -30.98 25.14 -19.00
CA PRO A 34 -30.72 23.74 -19.28
C PRO A 34 -29.56 23.78 -20.25
N SER A 35 -28.45 23.14 -19.88
CA SER A 35 -27.56 22.63 -20.89
C SER A 35 -28.47 21.76 -21.74
N THR A 36 -29.02 22.31 -22.82
CA THR A 36 -29.22 21.53 -24.03
C THR A 36 -27.80 21.16 -24.43
N SER A 37 -27.24 20.20 -23.69
CA SER A 37 -26.51 19.12 -24.31
C SER A 37 -27.40 18.80 -25.49
N ALA A 38 -26.92 19.12 -26.69
CA ALA A 38 -27.40 18.40 -27.84
C ALA A 38 -27.13 16.95 -27.44
N ALA A 39 -28.15 16.31 -26.85
CA ALA A 39 -28.26 14.88 -26.91
C ALA A 39 -28.27 14.67 -28.41
N LEU A 40 -27.07 14.37 -28.93
CA LEU A 40 -26.94 13.60 -30.15
C LEU A 40 -28.02 12.54 -29.97
N ALA A 41 -29.08 12.64 -30.77
CA ALA A 41 -30.04 11.56 -30.89
C ALA A 41 -29.19 10.28 -30.90
N PRO A 42 -29.49 9.25 -30.09
CA PRO A 42 -28.66 8.05 -30.13
C PRO A 42 -28.63 7.64 -31.59
N LEU A 43 -27.47 7.80 -32.23
CA LEU A 43 -27.30 7.30 -33.58
C LEU A 43 -27.73 5.85 -33.45
N GLN A 44 -28.71 5.45 -34.26
CA GLN A 44 -28.95 4.03 -34.47
C GLN A 44 -27.68 3.50 -35.12
N GLY A 45 -26.73 3.16 -34.28
CA GLY A 45 -25.34 2.96 -34.63
C GLY A 45 -24.83 1.74 -33.91
N LEU A 46 -23.84 1.14 -34.56
CA LEU A 46 -23.07 0.03 -34.06
C LEU A 46 -22.80 0.19 -32.56
N ALA A 47 -23.08 -0.86 -31.80
CA ALA A 47 -22.80 -0.92 -30.37
C ALA A 47 -22.00 -2.17 -30.08
N ALA A 48 -21.10 -2.12 -29.11
CA ALA A 48 -20.36 -3.28 -28.68
C ALA A 48 -20.11 -3.23 -27.17
N GLN A 49 -19.88 -4.39 -26.58
CA GLN A 49 -19.39 -4.54 -25.22
C GLN A 49 -18.36 -5.67 -25.17
N MET A 50 -17.41 -5.56 -24.26
CA MET A 50 -16.48 -6.64 -23.94
C MET A 50 -16.70 -7.05 -22.49
N SER A 51 -16.82 -8.36 -22.26
CA SER A 51 -16.87 -8.94 -20.92
C SER A 51 -15.77 -9.99 -20.75
N VAL A 52 -15.47 -10.32 -19.50
CA VAL A 52 -14.52 -11.38 -19.16
C VAL A 52 -15.17 -12.30 -18.13
N ASP A 53 -14.96 -13.60 -18.29
CA ASP A 53 -15.54 -14.62 -17.39
C ASP A 53 -14.89 -14.61 -16.00
N GLN A 54 -13.60 -14.29 -15.92
CA GLN A 54 -12.82 -14.22 -14.69
C GLN A 54 -12.15 -12.84 -14.56
N PRO A 55 -12.81 -11.86 -13.90
CA PRO A 55 -12.22 -10.53 -13.68
C PRO A 55 -11.08 -10.54 -12.64
N TYR A 56 -10.95 -11.63 -11.87
CA TYR A 56 -9.83 -11.91 -10.98
C TYR A 56 -9.24 -13.26 -11.34
N ALA A 57 -7.95 -13.31 -11.64
CA ALA A 57 -7.26 -14.53 -12.09
C ALA A 57 -5.85 -14.58 -11.53
N ALA A 58 -5.25 -15.76 -11.41
CA ALA A 58 -3.85 -15.93 -11.04
C ALA A 58 -3.02 -16.46 -12.24
N PRO A 59 -1.69 -16.40 -12.19
CA PRO A 59 -0.85 -16.92 -13.27
C PRO A 59 -1.11 -18.41 -13.57
N GLY A 60 -1.38 -18.74 -14.83
CA GLY A 60 -1.74 -20.08 -15.29
C GLY A 60 -3.24 -20.28 -15.53
N ASP A 61 -4.09 -19.42 -14.95
CA ASP A 61 -5.54 -19.49 -15.11
C ASP A 61 -5.95 -19.21 -16.57
N ALA A 62 -7.03 -19.85 -17.01
CA ALA A 62 -7.62 -19.62 -18.32
C ALA A 62 -8.69 -18.53 -18.20
N VAL A 63 -8.59 -17.51 -19.05
CA VAL A 63 -9.49 -16.36 -19.06
C VAL A 63 -10.07 -16.20 -20.45
N THR A 64 -11.39 -16.03 -20.53
CA THR A 64 -12.12 -15.87 -21.79
C THR A 64 -12.72 -14.47 -21.89
N PHE A 65 -12.29 -13.71 -22.90
CA PHE A 65 -12.93 -12.44 -23.26
C PHE A 65 -14.06 -12.71 -24.24
N THR A 66 -15.20 -12.07 -24.07
CA THR A 66 -16.32 -12.13 -25.01
C THR A 66 -16.64 -10.74 -25.51
N ILE A 67 -16.57 -10.55 -26.83
CA ILE A 67 -16.92 -9.31 -27.52
C ILE A 67 -18.29 -9.51 -28.15
N ASP A 68 -19.30 -8.82 -27.62
CA ASP A 68 -20.64 -8.81 -28.18
C ASP A 68 -20.87 -7.53 -28.97
N VAL A 69 -20.98 -7.65 -30.28
CA VAL A 69 -21.37 -6.57 -31.19
C VAL A 69 -22.88 -6.65 -31.40
N THR A 70 -23.57 -5.53 -31.23
CA THR A 70 -25.02 -5.39 -31.37
C THR A 70 -25.35 -4.15 -32.22
N LYS A 71 -26.61 -4.06 -32.67
CA LYS A 71 -27.09 -2.96 -33.54
C LYS A 71 -26.24 -2.79 -34.80
N ILE A 72 -25.75 -3.90 -35.35
CA ILE A 72 -25.03 -3.89 -36.63
C ILE A 72 -25.99 -3.37 -37.71
N PRO A 73 -25.59 -2.37 -38.52
CA PRO A 73 -26.41 -1.90 -39.64
C PRO A 73 -26.79 -3.05 -40.57
N ARG A 74 -28.07 -3.15 -40.96
CA ARG A 74 -28.56 -4.29 -41.77
C ARG A 74 -27.92 -4.36 -43.16
N ASP A 75 -27.47 -3.22 -43.66
CA ASP A 75 -26.79 -3.05 -44.94
C ASP A 75 -25.27 -3.17 -44.85
N ALA A 76 -24.71 -3.37 -43.65
CA ALA A 76 -23.28 -3.61 -43.45
C ALA A 76 -22.83 -4.83 -44.26
N THR A 77 -21.79 -4.64 -45.08
CA THR A 77 -21.20 -5.72 -45.88
C THR A 77 -19.93 -6.24 -45.25
N THR A 78 -19.27 -5.43 -44.42
CA THR A 78 -18.08 -5.83 -43.67
C THR A 78 -18.17 -5.34 -42.23
N LEU A 79 -17.74 -6.22 -41.32
CA LEU A 79 -17.52 -5.93 -39.92
C LEU A 79 -16.12 -6.44 -39.56
N THR A 80 -15.26 -5.58 -39.04
CA THR A 80 -13.93 -5.97 -38.56
C THR A 80 -13.83 -5.75 -37.06
N VAL A 81 -13.33 -6.74 -36.35
CA VAL A 81 -13.00 -6.66 -34.91
C VAL A 81 -11.50 -6.85 -34.81
N ASN A 82 -10.79 -5.85 -34.31
CA ASN A 82 -9.36 -5.91 -34.06
C ASN A 82 -9.12 -5.89 -32.55
N ASP A 83 -8.57 -6.98 -32.02
CA ASP A 83 -8.26 -7.14 -30.60
C ASP A 83 -6.84 -7.67 -30.46
N SER A 84 -6.03 -6.96 -29.67
CA SER A 84 -4.68 -7.37 -29.32
C SER A 84 -4.60 -7.55 -27.82
N LEU A 85 -4.52 -8.82 -27.39
CA LEU A 85 -4.31 -9.16 -25.98
C LEU A 85 -3.09 -8.41 -25.39
N PRO A 86 -3.21 -7.88 -24.17
CA PRO A 86 -2.11 -7.19 -23.50
C PRO A 86 -0.97 -8.15 -23.14
N VAL A 87 0.24 -7.58 -22.96
CA VAL A 87 1.38 -8.34 -22.43
C VAL A 87 1.01 -8.92 -21.05
N GLY A 88 1.18 -10.23 -20.90
CA GLY A 88 0.76 -10.97 -19.70
C GLY A 88 -0.39 -11.95 -19.97
N LEU A 89 -1.04 -11.86 -21.13
CA LEU A 89 -1.95 -12.88 -21.63
C LEU A 89 -1.37 -13.57 -22.86
N ARG A 90 -1.54 -14.89 -22.93
CA ARG A 90 -1.26 -15.69 -24.12
C ARG A 90 -2.56 -16.08 -24.78
N PHE A 91 -2.66 -15.86 -26.08
CA PHE A 91 -3.75 -16.37 -26.90
C PHE A 91 -3.67 -17.91 -26.99
N ASP A 92 -4.73 -18.61 -26.58
CA ASP A 92 -4.83 -20.06 -26.74
C ASP A 92 -5.70 -20.39 -27.99
N SER A 93 -6.92 -19.85 -28.06
CA SER A 93 -7.84 -20.04 -29.20
C SER A 93 -8.92 -18.96 -29.27
N SER A 94 -9.77 -19.00 -30.31
CA SER A 94 -10.98 -18.19 -30.39
C SER A 94 -12.15 -19.00 -30.89
N SER A 95 -13.36 -18.57 -30.52
CA SER A 95 -14.62 -19.09 -31.02
C SER A 95 -15.39 -17.95 -31.66
N GLU A 96 -15.69 -18.07 -32.94
CA GLU A 96 -16.42 -17.07 -33.72
C GLU A 96 -17.50 -17.72 -34.59
N PRO A 97 -18.54 -16.98 -35.02
CA PRO A 97 -19.56 -17.50 -35.93
C PRO A 97 -18.95 -17.82 -37.30
N THR A 98 -19.57 -18.73 -38.05
CA THR A 98 -19.10 -19.14 -39.39
C THR A 98 -19.00 -17.99 -40.40
N ALA A 99 -19.72 -16.90 -40.15
CA ALA A 99 -19.68 -15.67 -40.96
C ALA A 99 -18.42 -14.84 -40.73
N CYS A 100 -17.59 -15.20 -39.76
CA CYS A 100 -16.36 -14.53 -39.37
C CYS A 100 -15.14 -15.43 -39.62
N ALA A 101 -14.03 -14.83 -40.00
CA ALA A 101 -12.74 -15.50 -40.08
C ALA A 101 -11.65 -14.66 -39.42
N ARG A 102 -10.77 -15.31 -38.66
CA ARG A 102 -9.65 -14.67 -37.97
C ARG A 102 -8.37 -14.74 -38.79
N ALA A 103 -7.67 -13.60 -38.89
CA ALA A 103 -6.31 -13.51 -39.41
C ALA A 103 -5.47 -12.63 -38.47
N GLY A 104 -4.54 -13.23 -37.72
CA GLY A 104 -3.78 -12.51 -36.69
C GLY A 104 -4.70 -11.99 -35.59
N THR A 105 -4.66 -10.69 -35.31
CA THR A 105 -5.49 -10.00 -34.30
C THR A 105 -6.85 -9.53 -34.84
N VAL A 106 -7.15 -9.79 -36.11
CA VAL A 106 -8.32 -9.24 -36.79
C VAL A 106 -9.30 -10.35 -37.16
N TRP A 107 -10.55 -10.20 -36.74
CA TRP A 107 -11.68 -10.98 -37.21
C TRP A 107 -12.43 -10.18 -38.27
N SER A 108 -12.57 -10.75 -39.47
CA SER A 108 -13.34 -10.18 -40.56
C SER A 108 -14.64 -10.97 -40.72
N CYS A 109 -15.77 -10.28 -40.54
CA CYS A 109 -17.10 -10.86 -40.58
C CYS A 109 -17.91 -10.29 -41.74
N ASN A 110 -18.72 -11.14 -42.37
CA ASN A 110 -19.78 -10.73 -43.29
C ASN A 110 -21.14 -10.91 -42.60
N PRO A 111 -21.68 -9.86 -41.94
CA PRO A 111 -22.87 -9.99 -41.11
C PRO A 111 -24.14 -10.36 -41.90
N SER A 112 -24.21 -10.17 -43.23
CA SER A 112 -25.32 -10.65 -44.07
C SER A 112 -26.74 -10.34 -43.52
N GLY A 113 -26.91 -9.18 -42.90
CA GLY A 113 -28.19 -8.75 -42.30
C GLY A 113 -28.44 -9.20 -40.84
N VAL A 114 -27.50 -9.92 -40.20
CA VAL A 114 -27.55 -10.15 -38.74
C VAL A 114 -27.34 -8.84 -37.98
N THR A 115 -27.97 -8.73 -36.82
CA THR A 115 -27.89 -7.51 -35.98
C THR A 115 -26.95 -7.67 -34.79
N ASN A 116 -26.45 -8.88 -34.55
CA ASN A 116 -25.53 -9.22 -33.50
C ASN A 116 -24.51 -10.28 -33.93
N VAL A 117 -23.29 -10.16 -33.40
CA VAL A 117 -22.18 -11.10 -33.55
C VAL A 117 -21.48 -11.18 -32.21
N SER A 118 -21.07 -12.38 -31.80
CA SER A 118 -20.32 -12.60 -30.55
C SER A 118 -19.05 -13.38 -30.86
N ILE A 119 -17.91 -12.90 -30.35
CA ILE A 119 -16.59 -13.54 -30.51
C ILE A 119 -16.03 -13.81 -29.12
N ALA A 120 -15.63 -15.05 -28.86
CA ALA A 120 -14.95 -15.44 -27.64
C ALA A 120 -13.45 -15.64 -27.90
N ILE A 121 -12.59 -15.05 -27.08
CA ILE A 121 -11.14 -15.13 -27.13
C ILE A 121 -10.69 -15.89 -25.89
N HIS A 122 -10.20 -17.11 -26.07
CA HIS A 122 -9.68 -17.94 -25.00
C HIS A 122 -8.19 -17.66 -24.82
N SER A 123 -7.80 -17.29 -23.60
CA SER A 123 -6.45 -16.89 -23.26
C SER A 123 -5.98 -17.51 -21.95
N ARG A 124 -4.68 -17.41 -21.68
CA ARG A 124 -4.06 -17.85 -20.42
C ARG A 124 -3.22 -16.76 -19.81
N VAL A 125 -3.31 -16.59 -18.50
CA VAL A 125 -2.46 -15.67 -17.74
C VAL A 125 -1.03 -16.20 -17.68
N GLU A 126 -0.07 -15.41 -18.12
CA GLU A 126 1.36 -15.76 -18.11
C GLU A 126 2.00 -15.47 -16.74
N PRO A 127 3.04 -16.21 -16.32
CA PRO A 127 3.75 -16.01 -15.05
C PRO A 127 4.22 -14.56 -14.80
N GLY A 128 4.60 -13.85 -15.87
CA GLY A 128 5.08 -12.45 -15.79
C GLY A 128 3.98 -11.41 -15.54
N ALA A 129 2.71 -11.81 -15.50
CA ALA A 129 1.56 -10.94 -15.24
C ALA A 129 1.24 -10.78 -13.74
N ARG A 130 1.97 -11.47 -12.86
CA ARG A 130 1.77 -11.49 -11.41
C ARG A 130 1.59 -10.08 -10.83
N GLY A 131 0.47 -9.85 -10.13
CA GLY A 131 0.16 -8.60 -9.43
C GLY A 131 -0.11 -7.40 -10.33
N LYS A 132 -0.37 -7.61 -11.64
CA LYS A 132 -0.69 -6.54 -12.60
C LYS A 132 -2.16 -6.59 -12.97
N ASP A 133 -2.72 -5.42 -13.28
CA ASP A 133 -4.00 -5.31 -13.97
C ASP A 133 -3.76 -5.42 -15.48
N LEU A 134 -4.45 -6.35 -16.13
CA LEU A 134 -4.39 -6.57 -17.57
C LEU A 134 -5.63 -5.99 -18.22
N VAL A 135 -5.46 -4.99 -19.08
CA VAL A 135 -6.55 -4.33 -19.81
C VAL A 135 -6.54 -4.82 -21.25
N ASN A 136 -7.59 -5.52 -21.67
CA ASN A 136 -7.80 -5.89 -23.05
C ASN A 136 -8.59 -4.80 -23.79
N HIS A 137 -8.22 -4.49 -25.03
CA HIS A 137 -8.85 -3.46 -25.85
C HIS A 137 -9.16 -4.01 -27.23
N ALA A 138 -10.38 -3.74 -27.72
CA ALA A 138 -10.78 -4.07 -29.07
C ALA A 138 -11.40 -2.87 -29.77
N THR A 139 -11.12 -2.77 -31.07
CA THR A 139 -11.74 -1.81 -31.99
C THR A 139 -12.63 -2.54 -32.98
N ILE A 140 -13.89 -2.12 -33.08
CA ILE A 140 -14.88 -2.69 -33.98
C ILE A 140 -15.21 -1.65 -35.05
N ASN A 141 -15.08 -2.01 -36.32
CA ASN A 141 -15.47 -1.16 -37.44
C ASN A 141 -16.51 -1.85 -38.32
N SER A 142 -17.55 -1.13 -38.72
CA SER A 142 -18.53 -1.59 -39.70
C SER A 142 -18.55 -0.65 -40.90
N SER A 143 -18.60 -1.23 -42.11
CA SER A 143 -18.80 -0.47 -43.33
C SER A 143 -19.84 -1.11 -44.25
N VAL A 144 -20.55 -0.25 -44.97
CA VAL A 144 -21.47 -0.60 -46.03
C VAL A 144 -20.67 -0.54 -47.32
N GLY A 145 -20.59 -1.64 -48.07
CA GLY A 145 -19.86 -1.68 -49.33
C GLY A 145 -20.50 -0.75 -50.34
N ASP A 146 -19.69 -0.17 -51.22
CA ASP A 146 -20.13 0.67 -52.34
C ASP A 146 -21.14 -0.11 -53.21
N ARG A 147 -22.43 -0.03 -52.89
CA ARG A 147 -23.47 -0.19 -53.89
C ARG A 147 -23.27 1.01 -54.81
N GLY A 148 -22.96 0.77 -56.08
CA GLY A 148 -22.62 1.80 -57.07
C GLY A 148 -23.71 2.85 -57.27
N ALA A 149 -23.90 3.70 -56.26
CA ALA A 149 -24.71 4.89 -56.29
C ALA A 149 -23.80 6.05 -56.64
N GLU A 150 -24.35 7.00 -57.38
CA GLU A 150 -23.69 8.27 -57.66
C GLU A 150 -23.24 8.96 -56.35
N PRO A 151 -22.19 9.81 -56.42
CA PRO A 151 -21.36 10.19 -55.27
C PRO A 151 -22.05 10.97 -54.13
N GLU A 152 -23.35 11.25 -54.24
CA GLU A 152 -24.08 12.06 -53.26
C GLU A 152 -25.11 11.26 -52.43
N GLU A 153 -25.37 9.97 -52.72
CA GLU A 153 -26.22 9.11 -51.88
C GLU A 153 -25.65 7.71 -51.58
N ALA A 154 -24.37 7.45 -51.87
CA ALA A 154 -23.63 6.31 -51.32
C ALA A 154 -22.70 6.78 -50.19
N GLY A 155 -23.10 6.62 -48.93
CA GLY A 155 -22.25 7.10 -47.84
C GLY A 155 -22.80 6.90 -46.44
N GLY A 156 -23.11 5.67 -46.05
CA GLY A 156 -23.09 5.34 -44.63
C GLY A 156 -21.64 5.46 -44.15
N ALA A 157 -21.29 6.54 -43.44
CA ALA A 157 -19.95 6.71 -42.90
C ALA A 157 -19.54 5.48 -42.08
N PRO A 158 -18.28 4.99 -42.19
CA PRO A 158 -17.82 3.86 -41.40
C PRO A 158 -18.05 4.13 -39.91
N GLN A 159 -18.71 3.19 -39.23
CA GLN A 159 -18.98 3.28 -37.79
C GLN A 159 -17.88 2.55 -37.03
N SER A 160 -17.33 3.18 -36.00
CA SER A 160 -16.28 2.63 -35.14
C SER A 160 -16.69 2.67 -33.68
N VAL A 161 -16.42 1.58 -32.95
CA VAL A 161 -16.66 1.45 -31.52
C VAL A 161 -15.44 0.82 -30.86
N GLU A 162 -15.01 1.37 -29.74
CA GLU A 162 -13.95 0.78 -28.90
C GLU A 162 -14.55 0.21 -27.62
N VAL A 163 -14.03 -0.93 -27.19
CA VAL A 163 -14.44 -1.62 -25.96
C VAL A 163 -13.22 -2.14 -25.21
N GLN A 164 -13.38 -2.34 -23.91
CA GLN A 164 -12.31 -2.85 -23.06
C GLN A 164 -12.86 -3.70 -21.91
N ALA A 165 -12.04 -4.63 -21.42
CA ALA A 165 -12.28 -5.38 -20.20
C ALA A 165 -10.99 -5.51 -19.39
N ILE A 166 -11.11 -5.67 -18.07
CA ILE A 166 -9.99 -5.68 -17.13
C ILE A 166 -9.95 -7.02 -16.40
N VAL A 167 -8.76 -7.58 -16.27
CA VAL A 167 -8.46 -8.75 -15.43
C VAL A 167 -7.43 -8.36 -14.40
N GLN A 168 -7.77 -8.48 -13.12
CA GLN A 168 -6.85 -8.22 -12.02
C GLN A 168 -6.11 -9.51 -11.65
N ILE A 169 -4.78 -9.49 -11.77
CA ILE A 169 -3.99 -10.69 -11.48
C ILE A 169 -3.73 -10.80 -9.98
N ILE A 170 -4.50 -11.66 -9.31
CA ILE A 170 -4.34 -11.94 -7.88
C ILE A 170 -3.05 -12.72 -7.64
N ALA A 171 -2.22 -12.21 -6.73
CA ALA A 171 -0.96 -12.81 -6.36
C ALA A 171 -0.60 -12.41 -4.94
N SER A 172 0.08 -13.31 -4.24
CA SER A 172 0.73 -13.02 -2.96
C SER A 172 2.10 -12.35 -3.17
N ASP A 173 2.47 -11.48 -2.25
CA ASP A 173 3.80 -10.85 -2.18
C ASP A 173 4.28 -10.96 -0.73
N ILE A 174 4.95 -12.07 -0.42
CA ILE A 174 5.38 -12.36 0.95
C ILE A 174 6.76 -11.78 1.19
N THR A 175 6.88 -10.96 2.22
CA THR A 175 8.17 -10.56 2.80
C THR A 175 8.31 -11.17 4.18
N ILE A 176 9.45 -11.81 4.46
CA ILE A 176 9.80 -12.36 5.78
C ILE A 176 10.93 -11.56 6.42
N ARG A 177 10.81 -11.29 7.73
CA ARG A 177 11.87 -10.66 8.54
C ARG A 177 12.00 -11.39 9.86
N LEU A 178 13.23 -11.72 10.24
CA LEU A 178 13.55 -12.27 11.56
C LEU A 178 14.28 -11.20 12.38
N ARG A 179 13.86 -11.02 13.64
CA ARG A 179 14.46 -10.09 14.59
C ARG A 179 14.70 -10.80 15.92
N ALA A 180 15.72 -10.36 16.65
CA ALA A 180 15.90 -10.66 18.05
C ALA A 180 15.73 -9.38 18.87
N ALA A 181 15.15 -9.49 20.07
CA ALA A 181 15.04 -8.35 20.98
C ALA A 181 16.41 -7.96 21.55
N GLN A 182 17.31 -8.94 21.71
CA GLN A 182 18.66 -8.73 22.20
C GLN A 182 19.64 -8.52 21.04
N VAL A 183 20.58 -7.59 21.23
CA VAL A 183 21.65 -7.29 20.26
C VAL A 183 22.86 -8.22 20.38
N ALA A 184 22.92 -9.00 21.45
CA ALA A 184 23.95 -10.00 21.72
C ALA A 184 23.37 -11.15 22.54
N ALA A 185 23.94 -12.34 22.38
CA ALA A 185 23.56 -13.55 23.08
C ALA A 185 24.43 -13.75 24.33
N THR A 186 23.80 -14.08 25.45
CA THR A 186 24.51 -14.53 26.66
C THR A 186 24.20 -16.02 26.86
N PRO A 187 25.22 -16.90 26.96
CA PRO A 187 25.00 -18.32 27.20
C PRO A 187 24.07 -18.60 28.38
N GLY A 188 23.08 -19.46 28.17
CA GLY A 188 22.08 -19.85 29.17
C GLY A 188 20.98 -18.83 29.44
N GLN A 189 21.04 -17.63 28.86
CA GLN A 189 19.97 -16.63 28.94
C GLN A 189 19.00 -16.78 27.75
N PRO A 190 17.71 -16.49 27.96
CA PRO A 190 16.69 -16.53 26.90
C PRO A 190 16.89 -15.42 25.86
N LEU A 191 16.74 -15.77 24.58
CA LEU A 191 16.69 -14.87 23.43
C LEU A 191 15.28 -14.84 22.85
N ASN A 192 14.72 -13.63 22.76
CA ASN A 192 13.38 -13.43 22.24
C ASN A 192 13.45 -13.11 20.75
N TYR A 193 12.92 -14.00 19.93
CA TYR A 193 12.85 -13.86 18.49
C TYR A 193 11.44 -13.51 18.04
N ARG A 194 11.40 -12.76 16.94
CA ARG A 194 10.18 -12.34 16.25
C ARG A 194 10.34 -12.54 14.75
N ILE A 195 9.44 -13.30 14.15
CA ILE A 195 9.28 -13.38 12.70
C ILE A 195 8.10 -12.51 12.31
N ASP A 196 8.34 -11.53 11.45
CA ASP A 196 7.32 -10.73 10.79
C ASP A 196 7.15 -11.21 9.36
N LEU A 197 5.95 -11.64 9.01
CA LEU A 197 5.51 -11.88 7.65
C LEU A 197 4.61 -10.73 7.22
N LEU A 198 4.80 -10.24 6.01
CA LEU A 198 3.91 -9.28 5.36
C LEU A 198 3.49 -9.86 4.01
N ASN A 199 2.19 -10.05 3.80
CA ASN A 199 1.65 -10.27 2.47
C ASN A 199 1.16 -8.92 1.91
N GLY A 200 1.96 -8.31 1.03
CA GLY A 200 1.65 -7.05 0.34
C GLY A 200 0.87 -7.23 -0.97
N GLY A 201 0.55 -8.47 -1.33
CA GLY A 201 -0.11 -8.80 -2.58
C GLY A 201 -1.62 -8.53 -2.56
N VAL A 202 -2.26 -8.85 -3.67
CA VAL A 202 -3.71 -8.71 -3.90
C VAL A 202 -4.48 -10.02 -3.70
N GLY A 203 -3.84 -11.05 -3.11
CA GLY A 203 -4.46 -12.33 -2.77
C GLY A 203 -3.71 -13.08 -1.65
N PRO A 204 -4.35 -14.07 -1.01
CA PRO A 204 -3.70 -14.88 0.01
C PRO A 204 -2.61 -15.77 -0.59
N ALA A 205 -1.53 -16.00 0.16
CA ALA A 205 -0.62 -17.11 -0.10
C ALA A 205 -1.22 -18.38 0.53
N VAL A 206 -1.29 -19.50 -0.18
CA VAL A 206 -1.89 -20.74 0.34
C VAL A 206 -0.85 -21.84 0.50
N ASN A 207 -1.19 -22.88 1.28
CA ASN A 207 -0.29 -23.99 1.63
C ASN A 207 1.08 -23.51 2.13
N ALA A 208 1.06 -22.56 3.07
CA ALA A 208 2.28 -21.94 3.55
C ALA A 208 2.92 -22.78 4.66
N THR A 209 4.22 -23.03 4.54
CA THR A 209 5.04 -23.66 5.57
C THR A 209 6.12 -22.69 6.02
N ILE A 210 6.02 -22.24 7.27
CA ILE A 210 7.00 -21.38 7.92
C ILE A 210 7.94 -22.27 8.71
N VAL A 211 9.24 -22.04 8.58
CA VAL A 211 10.28 -22.78 9.29
C VAL A 211 11.21 -21.79 9.97
N ALA A 212 11.39 -21.91 11.28
CA ALA A 212 12.45 -21.25 12.02
C ALA A 212 13.50 -22.28 12.45
N THR A 213 14.78 -21.94 12.32
CA THR A 213 15.89 -22.76 12.79
C THR A 213 16.63 -22.00 13.87
N LEU A 214 16.61 -22.56 15.08
CA LEU A 214 17.35 -22.06 16.23
C LEU A 214 18.86 -22.27 16.02
N PRO A 215 19.70 -21.48 16.70
CA PRO A 215 21.13 -21.76 16.77
C PRO A 215 21.42 -23.18 17.25
N GLN A 216 22.59 -23.72 16.86
CA GLN A 216 23.08 -25.01 17.37
C GLN A 216 23.00 -25.05 18.89
N GLY A 217 22.53 -26.14 19.51
CA GLY A 217 22.39 -26.22 20.97
C GLY A 217 21.32 -25.29 21.59
N GLY A 218 20.54 -24.60 20.75
CA GLY A 218 19.38 -23.83 21.16
C GLY A 218 18.21 -24.74 21.52
N GLN A 219 17.52 -24.44 22.62
CA GLN A 219 16.26 -25.07 22.98
C GLN A 219 15.16 -24.01 23.02
N SER A 220 14.01 -24.30 22.41
CA SER A 220 12.85 -23.40 22.48
C SER A 220 12.18 -23.51 23.86
N ASP A 221 12.04 -22.39 24.54
CA ASP A 221 11.39 -22.33 25.86
C ASP A 221 9.89 -22.02 25.74
N SER A 222 9.52 -21.12 24.83
CA SER A 222 8.11 -20.77 24.55
C SER A 222 7.93 -20.33 23.11
N VAL A 223 6.80 -20.68 22.50
CA VAL A 223 6.52 -20.39 21.09
C VAL A 223 5.04 -20.04 20.90
N SER A 224 4.76 -18.96 20.17
CA SER A 224 3.42 -18.48 19.86
C SER A 224 3.37 -17.91 18.43
N PRO A 225 2.47 -18.39 17.54
CA PRO A 225 1.54 -19.50 17.74
C PRO A 225 2.25 -20.85 17.91
N ARG A 226 1.53 -21.88 18.38
CA ARG A 226 2.12 -23.22 18.58
C ARG A 226 2.60 -23.80 17.23
N PRO A 227 3.85 -24.33 17.13
CA PRO A 227 4.31 -25.01 15.94
C PRO A 227 3.49 -26.26 15.63
N THR A 228 3.31 -26.54 14.35
CA THR A 228 2.73 -27.80 13.85
C THR A 228 3.69 -28.97 14.11
N LYS A 229 5.00 -28.72 13.95
CA LYS A 229 6.05 -29.71 14.18
C LYS A 229 7.27 -29.06 14.81
N VAL A 230 7.92 -29.78 15.73
CA VAL A 230 9.20 -29.43 16.33
C VAL A 230 10.15 -30.60 16.13
N ASP A 231 11.32 -30.35 15.54
CA ASP A 231 12.36 -31.35 15.30
C ASP A 231 13.72 -30.76 15.72
N GLY A 232 14.11 -31.02 16.97
CA GLY A 232 15.31 -30.45 17.59
C GLY A 232 15.29 -28.92 17.57
N GLN A 233 16.15 -28.32 16.74
CA GLN A 233 16.30 -26.87 16.57
C GLN A 233 15.35 -26.28 15.52
N ARG A 234 14.58 -27.12 14.82
CA ARG A 234 13.68 -26.70 13.74
C ARG A 234 12.25 -26.60 14.26
N LEU A 235 11.68 -25.41 14.18
CA LEU A 235 10.28 -25.11 14.47
C LEU A 235 9.54 -24.91 13.15
N GLU A 236 8.43 -25.63 12.96
CA GLU A 236 7.67 -25.60 11.71
C GLU A 236 6.19 -25.33 11.95
N TRP A 237 5.63 -24.39 11.19
CA TRP A 237 4.21 -24.05 11.18
C TRP A 237 3.66 -24.26 9.79
N PHE A 238 2.62 -25.07 9.69
CA PHE A 238 1.78 -25.16 8.51
C PHE A 238 0.57 -24.22 8.67
N VAL A 239 0.32 -23.42 7.65
CA VAL A 239 -0.78 -22.44 7.61
C VAL A 239 -1.49 -22.60 6.26
N ASP A 240 -2.80 -22.86 6.32
CA ASP A 240 -3.61 -23.06 5.10
C ASP A 240 -3.56 -21.85 4.18
N ALA A 241 -3.65 -20.65 4.75
CA ALA A 241 -3.52 -19.40 4.04
C ALA A 241 -2.89 -18.28 4.90
N ILE A 242 -2.04 -17.47 4.28
CA ILE A 242 -1.58 -16.17 4.78
C ILE A 242 -2.35 -15.08 4.01
N PRO A 243 -3.44 -14.54 4.59
CA PRO A 243 -4.15 -13.38 4.05
C PRO A 243 -3.26 -12.17 3.80
N VAL A 244 -3.80 -11.20 3.07
CA VAL A 244 -3.16 -9.90 2.88
C VAL A 244 -3.02 -9.21 4.24
N GLY A 245 -1.84 -8.63 4.51
CA GLY A 245 -1.52 -7.99 5.78
C GLY A 245 -0.37 -8.65 6.53
N SER A 246 -0.23 -8.31 7.81
CA SER A 246 0.90 -8.73 8.64
C SER A 246 0.57 -9.92 9.54
N TYR A 247 1.52 -10.83 9.64
CA TYR A 247 1.47 -12.02 10.49
C TYR A 247 2.73 -12.12 11.32
N THR A 248 2.61 -12.52 12.59
CA THR A 248 3.74 -12.54 13.52
C THR A 248 3.86 -13.87 14.22
N PHE A 249 5.10 -14.35 14.32
CA PHE A 249 5.48 -15.49 15.14
C PHE A 249 6.51 -15.05 16.16
N LEU A 250 6.30 -15.42 17.42
CA LEU A 250 7.17 -15.12 18.54
C LEU A 250 7.70 -16.44 19.11
N PHE A 251 9.00 -16.51 19.35
CA PHE A 251 9.59 -17.64 20.05
C PHE A 251 10.75 -17.20 20.93
N ASN A 252 10.90 -17.87 22.06
CA ASN A 252 12.03 -17.69 22.96
C ASN A 252 12.90 -18.94 22.88
N ALA A 253 14.21 -18.75 22.78
CA ALA A 253 15.17 -19.84 22.85
C ALA A 253 16.36 -19.48 23.72
N SER A 254 16.76 -20.42 24.56
CA SER A 254 18.01 -20.35 25.30
C SER A 254 19.08 -21.17 24.59
N PHE A 255 20.31 -20.68 24.58
CA PHE A 255 21.45 -21.34 23.94
C PHE A 255 22.54 -21.62 24.97
N ARG A 256 22.97 -22.88 25.08
CA ARG A 256 24.07 -23.31 25.94
C ARG A 256 25.12 -24.02 25.09
N PRO A 257 26.13 -23.30 24.56
CA PRO A 257 27.19 -23.93 23.80
C PRO A 257 28.05 -24.84 24.68
N GLU A 258 28.57 -25.93 24.09
CA GLU A 258 29.62 -26.74 24.70
C GLU A 258 31.00 -26.06 24.60
N GLU A 259 31.23 -25.26 23.56
CA GLU A 259 32.47 -24.52 23.33
C GLU A 259 32.22 -23.02 23.12
N SER A 260 33.20 -22.17 23.45
CA SER A 260 33.06 -20.72 23.24
C SER A 260 32.94 -20.40 21.74
N VAL A 261 31.74 -19.99 21.32
CA VAL A 261 31.47 -19.54 19.95
C VAL A 261 31.39 -18.01 19.88
N PRO A 262 31.92 -17.37 18.81
CA PRO A 262 31.92 -15.91 18.71
C PRO A 262 30.55 -15.32 18.33
N SER A 263 29.69 -16.12 17.68
CA SER A 263 28.36 -15.71 17.24
C SER A 263 27.44 -16.91 17.06
N ILE A 264 26.14 -16.65 17.11
CA ILE A 264 25.07 -17.60 16.79
C ILE A 264 24.29 -17.15 15.56
N LEU A 265 23.80 -18.11 14.78
CA LEU A 265 22.95 -17.87 13.61
C LEU A 265 21.54 -18.41 13.87
N ALA A 266 20.53 -17.57 13.67
CA ALA A 266 19.14 -17.99 13.60
C ALA A 266 18.60 -17.69 12.21
N SER A 267 17.79 -18.58 11.65
CA SER A 267 17.19 -18.39 10.33
C SER A 267 15.70 -18.67 10.34
N ALA A 268 14.99 -18.07 9.39
CA ALA A 268 13.60 -18.33 9.13
C ALA A 268 13.36 -18.39 7.61
N SER A 269 12.44 -19.24 7.18
CA SER A 269 11.99 -19.29 5.80
C SER A 269 10.50 -19.57 5.72
N VAL A 270 9.88 -19.17 4.62
CA VAL A 270 8.49 -19.47 4.31
C VAL A 270 8.41 -19.99 2.89
N THR A 271 7.78 -21.14 2.71
CA THR A 271 7.40 -21.68 1.40
C THR A 271 5.91 -21.59 1.24
N TYR A 272 5.41 -21.18 0.08
CA TYR A 272 3.98 -21.01 -0.17
C TYR A 272 3.67 -21.11 -1.66
N VAL A 273 2.39 -21.18 -2.01
CA VAL A 273 1.90 -21.01 -3.39
C VAL A 273 0.98 -19.78 -3.46
N ASP A 274 0.82 -19.23 -4.65
CA ASP A 274 -0.18 -18.19 -4.95
C ASP A 274 -1.62 -18.71 -4.78
N SER A 275 -2.61 -17.83 -4.89
CA SER A 275 -4.01 -18.16 -4.57
C SER A 275 -4.63 -19.26 -5.43
N ASN A 276 -4.04 -19.57 -6.61
CA ASN A 276 -4.46 -20.72 -7.43
C ASN A 276 -3.72 -22.02 -7.09
N GLY A 277 -2.71 -21.97 -6.22
CA GLY A 277 -2.00 -23.14 -5.71
C GLY A 277 -0.94 -23.72 -6.65
N VAL A 278 -0.55 -22.99 -7.71
CA VAL A 278 0.27 -23.56 -8.80
C VAL A 278 1.72 -23.10 -8.75
N SER A 279 2.00 -21.87 -8.29
CA SER A 279 3.34 -21.28 -8.37
C SER A 279 4.06 -21.31 -7.02
N PRO A 280 4.94 -22.31 -6.73
CA PRO A 280 5.66 -22.36 -5.47
C PRO A 280 6.65 -21.20 -5.36
N GLN A 281 6.71 -20.61 -4.17
CA GLN A 281 7.58 -19.51 -3.80
C GLN A 281 8.30 -19.84 -2.50
N ARG A 282 9.48 -19.24 -2.31
CA ARG A 282 10.26 -19.41 -1.08
C ARG A 282 11.00 -18.13 -0.74
N GLU A 283 10.81 -17.66 0.48
CA GLU A 283 11.52 -16.52 1.05
C GLU A 283 12.30 -16.95 2.28
N GLU A 284 13.45 -16.35 2.52
CA GLU A 284 14.28 -16.65 3.68
C GLU A 284 14.97 -15.42 4.26
N THR A 285 15.28 -15.49 5.55
CA THR A 285 15.97 -14.46 6.30
C THR A 285 16.82 -15.11 7.39
N ALA A 286 17.90 -14.46 7.78
CA ALA A 286 18.72 -14.90 8.89
C ALA A 286 19.25 -13.71 9.69
N ILE A 287 19.56 -13.95 10.96
CA ILE A 287 20.23 -12.99 11.82
C ILE A 287 21.38 -13.66 12.54
N THR A 288 22.49 -12.93 12.64
CA THR A 288 23.67 -13.35 13.38
C THR A 288 23.81 -12.47 14.62
N LEU A 289 23.89 -13.08 15.80
CA LEU A 289 24.09 -12.37 17.06
C LEU A 289 25.48 -12.69 17.62
N PRO A 290 26.27 -11.67 18.02
CA PRO A 290 27.51 -11.90 18.74
C PRO A 290 27.23 -12.52 20.11
N VAL A 291 28.13 -13.37 20.59
CA VAL A 291 28.03 -13.98 21.92
C VAL A 291 28.91 -13.20 22.89
N VAL A 292 28.33 -12.79 24.02
CA VAL A 292 29.06 -12.15 25.11
C VAL A 292 29.83 -13.22 25.86
N ALA A 293 31.17 -13.15 25.83
CA ALA A 293 32.02 -13.97 26.66
C ALA A 293 31.80 -13.62 28.13
N ILE A 294 31.44 -14.61 28.96
CA ILE A 294 31.39 -14.42 30.40
C ILE A 294 32.83 -14.44 30.91
N GLN A 295 33.42 -13.28 31.14
CA GLN A 295 34.74 -13.18 31.75
C GLN A 295 34.64 -13.59 33.22
N PRO A 296 35.39 -14.60 33.71
CA PRO A 296 35.30 -15.00 35.10
C PRO A 296 35.73 -13.84 36.02
N PRO A 297 35.04 -13.62 37.16
CA PRO A 297 35.42 -12.57 38.10
C PRO A 297 36.74 -12.95 38.75
N GLY A 298 37.85 -12.39 38.26
CA GLY A 298 39.17 -12.53 38.92
C GLY A 298 40.41 -12.58 38.02
N GLY A 299 40.30 -12.54 36.69
CA GLY A 299 41.48 -12.53 35.82
C GLY A 299 42.06 -11.13 35.62
N SER A 300 43.18 -10.79 36.27
CA SER A 300 43.97 -9.62 35.92
C SER A 300 44.52 -9.75 34.50
N LEU A 301 44.34 -8.71 33.68
CA LEU A 301 44.92 -8.63 32.34
C LEU A 301 46.44 -8.39 32.49
N SER A 302 47.27 -9.40 32.24
CA SER A 302 48.67 -9.16 31.88
C SER A 302 48.71 -8.59 30.45
N ALA A 303 49.54 -7.57 30.26
CA ALA A 303 49.62 -6.75 29.04
C ALA A 303 50.22 -7.46 27.80
N GLU A 304 50.05 -8.78 27.67
CA GLU A 304 50.56 -9.56 26.53
C GLU A 304 49.47 -10.18 25.63
N THR A 305 48.19 -9.88 25.85
CA THR A 305 47.11 -10.31 24.94
C THR A 305 46.41 -9.10 24.31
N ILE A 306 47.19 -8.20 23.70
CA ILE A 306 46.67 -7.18 22.76
C ILE A 306 47.26 -7.45 21.38
N GLU A 307 47.12 -8.66 20.86
CA GLU A 307 47.24 -8.93 19.42
C GLU A 307 46.36 -10.12 19.02
N SER A 308 45.07 -9.90 18.76
CA SER A 308 44.33 -10.72 17.76
C SER A 308 43.01 -10.13 17.26
N LEU A 309 42.56 -8.95 17.70
CA LEU A 309 41.37 -8.30 17.10
C LEU A 309 41.64 -7.65 15.73
N GLY A 310 42.91 -7.62 15.28
CA GLY A 310 43.32 -7.01 14.00
C GLY A 310 43.45 -7.98 12.81
N THR A 311 43.45 -9.30 13.01
CA THR A 311 43.89 -10.26 11.97
C THR A 311 42.82 -11.19 11.42
N ILE A 312 41.61 -11.24 11.98
CA ILE A 312 40.52 -12.13 11.50
C ILE A 312 39.68 -11.49 10.36
N ALA A 313 40.23 -10.48 9.67
CA ALA A 313 39.66 -9.95 8.43
C ALA A 313 40.37 -10.48 7.16
N MET A 314 41.43 -11.29 7.28
CA MET A 314 42.25 -11.72 6.13
C MET A 314 42.42 -13.24 5.95
N MET A 315 41.55 -14.08 6.53
CA MET A 315 41.59 -15.53 6.30
C MET A 315 40.23 -16.10 5.88
N PHE A 316 39.60 -15.50 4.87
CA PHE A 316 38.63 -16.18 4.00
C PHE A 316 38.79 -15.69 2.55
N ALA A 317 40.01 -15.82 2.03
CA ALA A 317 40.31 -15.63 0.62
C ALA A 317 41.21 -16.77 0.11
N ALA A 318 40.90 -18.03 0.43
CA ALA A 318 41.58 -19.18 -0.17
C ALA A 318 40.87 -20.53 0.09
N THR A 319 39.65 -20.72 -0.39
CA THR A 319 39.20 -22.00 -0.97
C THR A 319 38.00 -21.70 -1.87
N GLY A 320 38.17 -21.97 -3.16
CA GLY A 320 37.40 -21.37 -4.24
C GLY A 320 35.97 -21.88 -4.39
N GLY A 321 35.15 -21.03 -5.02
CA GLY A 321 33.88 -21.42 -5.63
C GLY A 321 32.64 -20.71 -5.08
N GLY A 322 32.61 -19.37 -5.02
CA GLY A 322 31.38 -18.65 -4.66
C GLY A 322 31.55 -17.17 -4.32
N LEU A 323 32.43 -16.44 -5.03
CA LEU A 323 32.69 -15.02 -4.79
C LEU A 323 32.28 -14.19 -5.99
N ALA A 324 30.98 -13.91 -6.08
CA ALA A 324 30.47 -12.69 -6.71
C ALA A 324 29.15 -12.35 -5.99
N LEU A 325 29.18 -11.27 -5.19
CA LEU A 325 28.05 -10.48 -4.63
C LEU A 325 28.07 -10.19 -3.10
N VAL A 326 29.05 -10.65 -2.31
CA VAL A 326 29.11 -10.34 -0.86
C VAL A 326 30.26 -9.41 -0.47
N GLN A 327 30.65 -8.48 -1.34
CA GLN A 327 31.72 -7.50 -1.04
C GLN A 327 31.23 -6.05 -1.03
N ARG A 328 30.09 -5.77 -0.40
CA ARG A 328 29.71 -4.37 -0.15
C ARG A 328 28.99 -4.01 1.16
N PHE A 329 28.95 -4.89 2.16
CA PHE A 329 28.20 -4.59 3.40
C PHE A 329 28.84 -5.03 4.72
N VAL A 330 30.17 -5.16 4.77
CA VAL A 330 30.89 -5.20 6.05
C VAL A 330 31.69 -3.92 6.16
N LEU A 331 31.09 -2.90 6.78
CA LEU A 331 31.69 -1.78 7.52
C LEU A 331 30.56 -0.80 7.89
N SER A 332 30.06 -0.92 9.14
CA SER A 332 29.02 -0.09 9.79
C SER A 332 27.60 -0.15 9.17
N PRO A 333 26.61 -0.81 9.79
CA PRO A 333 25.22 -0.49 9.49
C PRO A 333 24.97 0.94 10.00
N ARG A 334 25.12 1.93 9.13
CA ARG A 334 24.52 3.23 9.37
C ARG A 334 23.03 2.97 9.37
N THR A 335 22.41 2.94 10.54
CA THR A 335 20.96 3.03 10.67
C THR A 335 20.51 4.20 9.78
N PRO A 336 19.64 3.97 8.79
CA PRO A 336 19.22 5.04 7.90
C PRO A 336 18.55 6.11 8.75
N ARG A 337 19.10 7.34 8.73
CA ARG A 337 18.56 8.48 9.47
C ARG A 337 17.07 8.64 9.15
N LEU A 338 16.26 8.78 10.19
CA LEU A 338 14.84 9.06 10.04
C LEU A 338 14.68 10.35 9.23
N ARG A 339 14.07 10.24 8.05
CA ARG A 339 13.79 11.37 7.16
C ARG A 339 12.30 11.66 7.20
N ILE A 340 11.96 12.69 7.97
CA ILE A 340 10.61 13.21 8.11
C ILE A 340 10.41 14.32 7.07
N ASP A 341 9.36 14.20 6.27
CA ASP A 341 8.92 15.23 5.34
C ASP A 341 8.01 16.23 6.00
N GLN A 342 7.09 15.75 6.83
CA GLN A 342 6.19 16.57 7.62
C GLN A 342 5.94 15.97 8.99
N MET A 343 5.71 16.81 9.99
CA MET A 343 5.24 16.38 11.30
C MET A 343 4.15 17.32 11.77
N PHE A 344 3.08 16.76 12.32
CA PHE A 344 1.92 17.47 12.81
C PHE A 344 1.73 17.14 14.29
N LEU A 345 1.65 18.17 15.11
CA LEU A 345 1.13 18.05 16.46
C LEU A 345 -0.34 18.47 16.41
N LEU A 346 -1.22 17.53 16.67
CA LEU A 346 -2.67 17.67 16.55
C LEU A 346 -3.30 17.57 17.93
N HIS A 347 -4.35 18.32 18.18
CA HIS A 347 -5.24 18.07 19.31
C HIS A 347 -6.17 16.88 18.99
N ARG A 348 -6.70 16.18 20.00
CA ARG A 348 -7.63 15.06 19.83
C ARG A 348 -8.88 15.39 18.97
N SER A 349 -9.22 16.67 18.83
CA SER A 349 -10.31 17.14 17.95
C SER A 349 -9.92 17.23 16.46
N GLY A 350 -8.65 17.00 16.10
CA GLY A 350 -8.13 17.14 14.74
C GLY A 350 -7.63 18.54 14.36
N LEU A 351 -7.59 19.47 15.30
CA LEU A 351 -7.01 20.80 15.09
C LEU A 351 -5.48 20.75 15.16
N VAL A 352 -4.81 21.46 14.24
CA VAL A 352 -3.34 21.53 14.20
C VAL A 352 -2.84 22.50 15.26
N MET A 353 -2.06 22.01 16.22
CA MET A 353 -1.34 22.83 17.18
C MET A 353 0.01 23.29 16.64
N ASN A 354 0.69 22.41 15.88
CA ASN A 354 1.98 22.74 15.28
C ASN A 354 2.28 21.88 14.06
N HIS A 355 3.13 22.41 13.18
CA HIS A 355 3.55 21.71 11.98
C HIS A 355 5.00 21.99 11.62
N PHE A 356 5.69 20.94 11.22
CA PHE A 356 7.02 20.99 10.62
C PHE A 356 6.94 20.46 9.19
N ALA A 357 7.56 21.16 8.23
CA ALA A 357 7.79 20.66 6.89
C ALA A 357 9.27 20.75 6.51
N ALA A 358 9.78 19.72 5.83
CA ALA A 358 11.11 19.72 5.26
C ALA A 358 11.23 20.76 4.13
N ARG A 359 12.41 21.36 3.98
CA ARG A 359 12.69 22.47 3.04
C ARG A 359 12.35 22.23 1.55
N HIS A 360 12.08 20.98 1.17
CA HIS A 360 11.79 20.59 -0.22
C HIS A 360 10.28 20.39 -0.49
N MET A 361 9.43 20.53 0.52
CA MET A 361 7.97 20.50 0.37
C MET A 361 7.46 21.90 0.05
N GLY A 362 6.61 22.00 -0.98
CA GLY A 362 5.94 23.25 -1.36
C GLY A 362 4.96 23.74 -0.31
N ALA A 363 4.59 25.02 -0.39
CA ALA A 363 3.67 25.67 0.53
C ALA A 363 2.24 25.11 0.36
N GLY A 364 1.90 24.08 1.13
CA GLY A 364 0.53 23.67 1.39
C GLY A 364 0.08 24.19 2.76
N ASP A 365 -1.23 24.37 2.93
CA ASP A 365 -1.82 24.82 4.19
C ASP A 365 -1.78 23.67 5.23
N PRO A 366 -1.04 23.82 6.35
CA PRO A 366 -0.95 22.80 7.38
C PRO A 366 -2.29 22.46 8.01
N ASP A 367 -3.21 23.43 8.14
CA ASP A 367 -4.49 23.24 8.80
C ASP A 367 -5.41 22.36 7.95
N ILE A 368 -5.40 22.56 6.63
CA ILE A 368 -6.13 21.70 5.68
C ILE A 368 -5.55 20.28 5.68
N GLN A 369 -4.21 20.17 5.67
CA GLN A 369 -3.54 18.87 5.64
C GLN A 369 -3.75 18.09 6.94
N GLY A 370 -3.63 18.75 8.09
CA GLY A 370 -3.89 18.16 9.40
C GLY A 370 -5.34 17.72 9.56
N ALA A 371 -6.30 18.55 9.15
CA ALA A 371 -7.72 18.21 9.18
C ALA A 371 -8.04 16.97 8.33
N MET A 372 -7.48 16.89 7.12
CA MET A 372 -7.66 15.72 6.25
C MET A 372 -7.00 14.46 6.84
N LEU A 373 -5.83 14.60 7.47
CA LEU A 373 -5.15 13.51 8.14
C LEU A 373 -5.99 12.93 9.29
N THR A 374 -6.55 13.80 10.13
CA THR A 374 -7.44 13.38 11.22
C THR A 374 -8.73 12.78 10.70
N ALA A 375 -9.30 13.31 9.60
CA ALA A 375 -10.49 12.72 8.99
C ALA A 375 -10.24 11.28 8.51
N VAL A 376 -9.09 11.03 7.87
CA VAL A 376 -8.70 9.68 7.43
C VAL A 376 -8.44 8.77 8.62
N GLN A 377 -7.71 9.24 9.64
CA GLN A 377 -7.48 8.48 10.87
C GLN A 377 -8.80 8.09 11.54
N SER A 378 -9.70 9.06 11.75
CA SER A 378 -11.00 8.84 12.41
C SER A 378 -11.88 7.88 11.62
N TYR A 379 -11.91 7.98 10.29
CA TYR A 379 -12.63 7.02 9.46
C TYR A 379 -12.08 5.61 9.62
N LEU A 380 -10.75 5.44 9.59
CA LEU A 380 -10.10 4.14 9.76
C LEU A 380 -10.34 3.56 11.16
N GLU A 381 -10.25 4.37 12.22
CA GLU A 381 -10.50 3.94 13.60
C GLU A 381 -11.98 3.54 13.80
N ASN A 382 -12.92 4.25 13.19
CA ASN A 382 -14.35 3.92 13.27
C ASN A 382 -14.75 2.70 12.41
N SER A 383 -13.95 2.37 11.40
CA SER A 383 -14.21 1.23 10.50
C SER A 383 -13.67 -0.09 11.04
N VAL A 384 -12.83 -0.04 12.07
CA VAL A 384 -12.16 -1.21 12.67
C VAL A 384 -12.74 -1.45 14.08
N ASP A 385 -12.76 -2.70 14.53
CA ASP A 385 -13.22 -3.05 15.88
C ASP A 385 -12.44 -2.26 16.94
N ALA A 386 -13.15 -1.68 17.92
CA ALA A 386 -12.58 -0.88 19.01
C ALA A 386 -11.51 -1.62 19.84
N SER A 387 -11.44 -2.94 19.75
CA SER A 387 -10.41 -3.78 20.37
C SER A 387 -9.04 -3.74 19.67
N ALA A 388 -8.93 -3.19 18.46
CA ALA A 388 -7.69 -3.13 17.68
C ALA A 388 -6.67 -2.08 18.20
N GLY A 389 -7.08 -1.18 19.10
CA GLY A 389 -6.24 -0.10 19.61
C GLY A 389 -6.13 1.09 18.65
N PRO A 390 -5.37 2.13 19.03
CA PRO A 390 -5.29 3.37 18.25
C PRO A 390 -4.41 3.19 17.00
N LEU A 391 -4.72 3.92 15.93
CA LEU A 391 -3.96 3.82 14.68
C LEU A 391 -2.50 4.24 14.90
N GLN A 392 -1.55 3.40 14.49
CA GLN A 392 -0.10 3.65 14.68
C GLN A 392 0.63 3.97 13.37
N GLN A 393 0.20 3.42 12.24
CA GLN A 393 0.87 3.61 10.96
C GLN A 393 -0.10 3.42 9.79
N ILE A 394 0.05 4.26 8.77
CA ILE A 394 -0.57 4.13 7.45
C ILE A 394 0.56 4.11 6.41
N GLY A 395 0.65 3.04 5.62
CA GLY A 395 1.57 2.99 4.48
C GLY A 395 0.98 3.63 3.24
N PHE A 396 1.74 4.47 2.53
CA PHE A 396 1.35 5.08 1.27
C PHE A 396 2.52 5.06 0.27
N GLY A 397 2.61 3.99 -0.53
CA GLY A 397 3.67 3.80 -1.51
C GLY A 397 5.06 3.79 -0.86
N ALA A 398 5.88 4.80 -1.16
CA ALA A 398 7.24 4.94 -0.59
C ALA A 398 7.30 5.83 0.66
N ARG A 399 6.15 6.15 1.26
CA ARG A 399 6.04 6.97 2.47
C ARG A 399 5.20 6.24 3.50
N ASP A 400 5.55 6.38 4.76
CA ASP A 400 4.70 5.96 5.86
C ASP A 400 4.24 7.20 6.63
N ILE A 401 3.01 7.17 7.11
CA ILE A 401 2.49 8.14 8.08
C ILE A 401 2.41 7.39 9.39
N ILE A 402 3.19 7.80 10.38
CA ILE A 402 3.24 7.19 11.70
C ILE A 402 2.58 8.10 12.73
N PHE A 403 1.89 7.51 13.70
CA PHE A 403 1.09 8.20 14.70
C PHE A 403 1.49 7.76 16.11
N ALA A 404 1.66 8.72 17.00
CA ALA A 404 1.72 8.49 18.44
C ALA A 404 0.55 9.22 19.08
N ASN A 405 -0.25 8.49 19.86
CA ASN A 405 -1.46 9.01 20.49
C ASN A 405 -1.19 9.23 21.99
N GLY A 406 -1.49 10.44 22.45
CA GLY A 406 -1.58 10.83 23.86
C GLY A 406 -3.05 10.89 24.31
N GLY A 407 -3.31 11.39 25.52
CA GLY A 407 -4.67 11.56 26.03
C GLY A 407 -5.46 12.67 25.33
N ASN A 408 -4.78 13.78 25.01
CA ASN A 408 -5.37 14.99 24.41
C ASN A 408 -4.61 15.49 23.17
N ALA A 409 -3.43 14.94 22.89
CA ALA A 409 -2.61 15.30 21.74
C ALA A 409 -2.20 14.07 20.91
N ILE A 410 -2.06 14.26 19.60
CA ILE A 410 -1.64 13.25 18.63
C ILE A 410 -0.44 13.81 17.89
N LEU A 411 0.63 13.03 17.77
CA LEU A 411 1.79 13.37 16.96
C LEU A 411 1.80 12.49 15.71
N ALA A 412 1.70 13.10 14.54
CA ALA A 412 1.77 12.40 13.27
C ALA A 412 3.01 12.83 12.49
N ALA A 413 3.73 11.87 11.90
CA ALA A 413 4.90 12.15 11.07
C ALA A 413 4.83 11.41 9.74
N VAL A 414 5.08 12.13 8.64
CA VAL A 414 5.23 11.56 7.30
C VAL A 414 6.70 11.26 7.08
N ILE A 415 7.05 9.97 7.06
CA ILE A 415 8.42 9.49 6.88
C ILE A 415 8.62 8.97 5.47
N ARG A 416 9.78 9.27 4.88
CA ARG A 416 10.21 8.70 3.59
C ARG A 416 11.08 7.47 3.74
N LYS A 417 12.00 7.50 4.71
CA LYS A 417 13.03 6.49 4.94
C LYS A 417 13.51 6.56 6.39
N GLY A 418 13.95 5.43 6.93
CA GLY A 418 14.49 5.32 8.28
C GLY A 418 13.65 4.41 9.16
N ASP A 419 14.19 4.05 10.33
CA ASP A 419 13.49 3.20 11.29
C ASP A 419 12.56 4.03 12.18
N PRO A 420 11.23 3.81 12.15
CA PRO A 420 10.29 4.53 13.00
C PRO A 420 10.40 4.17 14.49
N ALA A 421 11.19 3.14 14.87
CA ALA A 421 11.36 2.74 16.26
C ALA A 421 11.82 3.91 17.17
N VAL A 422 12.68 4.80 16.67
CA VAL A 422 13.13 5.98 17.42
C VAL A 422 11.97 6.95 17.69
N PHE A 423 11.06 7.11 16.72
CA PHE A 423 9.85 7.93 16.91
C PHE A 423 8.94 7.31 17.97
N PHE A 424 8.63 6.02 17.86
CA PHE A 424 7.76 5.35 18.83
C PHE A 424 8.37 5.27 20.24
N ALA A 425 9.70 5.24 20.36
CA ALA A 425 10.38 5.27 21.65
C ALA A 425 10.37 6.65 22.32
N THR A 426 10.32 7.74 21.55
CA THR A 426 10.49 9.12 22.06
C THR A 426 9.19 9.93 22.08
N ALA A 427 8.29 9.70 21.12
CA ALA A 427 7.03 10.44 20.98
C ALA A 427 6.09 10.33 22.20
N PRO A 428 5.91 9.16 22.87
CA PRO A 428 5.05 9.08 24.05
C PRO A 428 5.54 9.97 25.21
N GLY A 429 6.86 10.04 25.43
CA GLY A 429 7.45 10.90 26.45
C GLY A 429 7.27 12.39 26.13
N PHE A 430 7.40 12.74 24.84
CA PHE A 430 7.14 14.10 24.36
C PHE A 430 5.67 14.51 24.55
N LEU A 431 4.72 13.67 24.11
CA LEU A 431 3.29 13.93 24.24
C LEU A 431 2.89 14.10 25.70
N ARG A 432 3.38 13.22 26.59
CA ARG A 432 3.17 13.34 28.03
C ARG A 432 3.69 14.66 28.59
N THR A 433 4.87 15.10 28.15
CA THR A 433 5.42 16.39 28.57
C THR A 433 4.55 17.58 28.15
N ILE A 434 3.99 17.53 26.93
CA ILE A 434 3.07 18.58 26.43
C ILE A 434 1.75 18.56 27.22
N GLU A 435 1.20 17.38 27.45
CA GLU A 435 -0.05 17.18 28.18
C GLU A 435 0.06 17.55 29.66
N ASP A 436 1.16 17.17 30.33
CA ASP A 436 1.40 17.53 31.73
C ASP A 436 1.54 19.05 31.90
N ARG A 437 2.10 19.74 30.91
CA ARG A 437 2.29 21.21 30.93
C ARG A 437 1.02 21.99 30.56
N ASN A 438 0.18 21.45 29.68
CA ASN A 438 -0.95 22.17 29.08
C ASN A 438 -2.32 21.51 29.33
N GLY A 439 -2.40 20.47 30.15
CA GLY A 439 -3.58 19.59 30.30
C GLY A 439 -4.93 20.32 30.37
N PRO A 440 -5.14 21.26 31.32
CA PRO A 440 -6.40 21.99 31.43
C PRO A 440 -6.74 22.86 30.20
N ALA A 441 -5.72 23.36 29.50
CA ALA A 441 -5.91 24.15 28.27
C ALA A 441 -6.23 23.26 27.07
N LEU A 442 -5.70 22.03 27.05
CA LEU A 442 -5.95 21.05 26.00
C LEU A 442 -7.36 20.45 26.09
N ASP A 443 -7.93 20.27 27.29
CA ASP A 443 -9.24 19.62 27.43
C ASP A 443 -10.38 20.28 26.61
N ASN A 444 -10.35 21.62 26.49
CA ASN A 444 -11.33 22.42 25.76
C ASN A 444 -10.66 23.40 24.78
N TRP A 445 -9.59 22.98 24.12
CA TRP A 445 -8.84 23.86 23.24
C TRP A 445 -9.67 24.29 22.01
N ASP A 446 -9.71 25.61 21.76
CA ASP A 446 -10.53 26.27 20.74
C ASP A 446 -9.77 26.54 19.43
N GLY A 447 -8.56 25.98 19.29
CA GLY A 447 -7.71 26.19 18.12
C GLY A 447 -6.82 27.44 18.18
N MET A 448 -6.88 28.22 19.26
CA MET A 448 -6.02 29.40 19.42
C MET A 448 -4.68 29.04 20.09
N SER A 449 -3.58 29.18 19.35
CA SER A 449 -2.21 28.81 19.79
C SER A 449 -1.69 29.64 20.98
N GLU A 450 -2.22 30.86 21.17
CA GLU A 450 -1.81 31.78 22.25
C GLU A 450 -2.08 31.23 23.67
N LYS A 451 -2.92 30.19 23.80
CA LYS A 451 -3.26 29.56 25.09
C LYS A 451 -2.31 28.42 25.50
N LEU A 452 -1.36 28.05 24.65
CA LEU A 452 -0.52 26.87 24.84
C LEU A 452 0.94 27.28 25.11
N ASP A 453 1.37 27.15 26.36
CA ASP A 453 2.68 27.64 26.80
C ASP A 453 3.82 26.74 26.32
N GLY A 454 4.76 27.33 25.58
CA GLY A 454 6.03 26.70 25.20
C GLY A 454 5.94 25.56 24.18
N ILE A 455 4.77 25.32 23.57
CA ILE A 455 4.58 24.22 22.61
C ILE A 455 5.48 24.37 21.39
N ASP A 456 5.60 25.57 20.81
CA ASP A 456 6.46 25.81 19.65
C ASP A 456 7.93 25.47 19.90
N GLY A 457 8.43 25.82 21.08
CA GLY A 457 9.80 25.54 21.49
C GLY A 457 10.03 24.05 21.71
N ALA A 458 9.12 23.40 22.42
CA ALA A 458 9.19 21.97 22.71
C ALA A 458 9.10 21.12 21.43
N PHE A 459 8.14 21.42 20.55
CA PHE A 459 7.96 20.73 19.28
C PHE A 459 9.18 20.90 18.37
N ARG A 460 9.75 22.11 18.29
CA ARG A 460 10.96 22.37 17.51
C ARG A 460 12.18 21.61 18.06
N SER A 461 12.36 21.58 19.38
CA SER A 461 13.45 20.82 20.01
C SER A 461 13.31 19.33 19.73
N PHE A 462 12.12 18.78 19.97
CA PHE A 462 11.83 17.37 19.70
C PHE A 462 12.10 17.01 18.23
N THR A 463 11.61 17.81 17.29
CA THR A 463 11.87 17.61 15.85
C THR A 463 13.37 17.61 15.56
N LYS A 464 14.12 18.55 16.14
CA LYS A 464 15.56 18.66 15.94
C LYS A 464 16.31 17.45 16.50
N ASP A 465 15.95 16.99 17.70
CA ASP A 465 16.60 15.86 18.36
C ASP A 465 16.30 14.55 17.61
N LEU A 466 15.06 14.39 17.14
CA LEU A 466 14.63 13.26 16.34
C LEU A 466 15.35 13.20 14.98
N LEU A 467 15.58 14.36 14.34
CA LEU A 467 16.34 14.46 13.08
C LEU A 467 17.87 14.38 13.29
N ALA A 468 18.36 14.75 14.47
CA ALA A 468 19.78 14.71 14.83
C ALA A 468 20.24 13.33 15.31
N HIS A 469 19.30 12.47 15.73
CA HIS A 469 19.59 11.13 16.22
C HIS A 469 20.34 10.32 15.15
N ARG A 470 21.61 10.04 15.43
CA ARG A 470 22.42 9.04 14.73
C ARG A 470 22.25 7.78 15.57
N GLY A 471 21.50 6.82 15.05
CA GLY A 471 21.30 5.55 15.75
C GLY A 471 22.61 4.83 16.04
#